data_AF-A0A0H3KMG5-F1
#
_entry.id   AF-A0A0H3KMG5-F1
#
_cell.length_a   1.000
_cell.length_b   1.000
_cell.length_c   1.000
_cell.angle_alpha   90.00
_cell.angle_beta   90.00
_cell.angle_gamma   90.00
#
_symmetry.space_group_name_H-M   'P 1'
#
loop_
_entity.id
_entity.type
_entity.pdbx_description
1 polymer ?
#
loop_
_entity_poly.entity_id
_entity_poly.type
_entity_poly.pdbx_seq_one_letter_code
_entity_poly.pdbx_strand_id
1 'polypeptide(L)'
;MKKTTRTALFGALLAVATAGTAAAKSLDDALDCHSNGHKFVAPLLAAGDIQREPMHVESNSVNAFRTARPLTAYGFGVYVVLGYQANDPLFRPGDGTPIGDWAYGVVVRGTKSAVEEAVRKAGSDATVKQAFPFLTAIVCSSD
;
A
#
# COMPACT_ATOMS: atom_id res chain seq x y z
N MET A 1 -34.18 66.98 -6.35
CA MET A 1 -34.12 65.73 -5.55
C MET A 1 -33.11 64.81 -6.23
N LYS A 2 -31.95 64.58 -5.60
CA LYS A 2 -30.81 63.81 -6.15
C LYS A 2 -31.13 62.31 -6.08
N LYS A 3 -30.92 61.58 -7.17
CA LYS A 3 -30.90 60.10 -7.16
C LYS A 3 -29.49 59.64 -7.53
N THR A 4 -28.81 59.08 -6.53
CA THR A 4 -27.45 58.56 -6.63
C THR A 4 -27.53 57.10 -7.08
N THR A 5 -27.11 56.80 -8.30
CA THR A 5 -27.05 55.43 -8.82
C THR A 5 -25.73 54.80 -8.40
N ARG A 6 -25.78 53.73 -7.59
CA ARG A 6 -24.61 52.94 -7.18
C ARG A 6 -24.24 51.96 -8.30
N THR A 7 -23.05 52.13 -8.87
CA THR A 7 -22.43 51.16 -9.77
C THR A 7 -21.91 49.97 -8.96
N ALA A 8 -22.43 48.77 -9.20
CA ALA A 8 -21.90 47.53 -8.65
C ALA A 8 -21.02 46.84 -9.70
N LEU A 9 -19.70 46.77 -9.45
CA LEU A 9 -18.80 45.90 -10.21
C LEU A 9 -18.94 44.46 -9.69
N PHE A 10 -19.45 43.56 -10.53
CA PHE A 10 -19.37 42.12 -10.31
C PHE A 10 -18.04 41.60 -10.86
N GLY A 11 -17.09 41.29 -9.98
CA GLY A 11 -15.88 40.56 -10.33
C GLY A 11 -16.17 39.06 -10.41
N ALA A 12 -16.05 38.48 -11.60
CA ALA A 12 -16.15 37.03 -11.81
C ALA A 12 -14.83 36.35 -11.43
N LEU A 13 -14.82 35.60 -10.32
CA LEU A 13 -13.75 34.68 -9.96
C LEU A 13 -13.93 33.36 -10.75
N LEU A 14 -13.10 33.13 -11.76
CA LEU A 14 -12.96 31.80 -12.37
C LEU A 14 -12.19 30.89 -11.40
N ALA A 15 -12.89 29.97 -10.74
CA ALA A 15 -12.27 28.85 -10.04
C ALA A 15 -11.87 27.78 -11.07
N VAL A 16 -10.57 27.66 -11.34
CA VAL A 16 -10.00 26.53 -12.10
C VAL A 16 -10.05 25.31 -11.19
N ALA A 17 -11.03 24.43 -11.40
CA ALA A 17 -11.06 23.13 -10.76
C ALA A 17 -9.98 22.24 -11.41
N THR A 18 -8.84 22.08 -10.75
CA THR A 18 -7.90 21.02 -11.10
C THR A 18 -8.58 19.69 -10.78
N ALA A 19 -8.95 18.94 -11.82
CA ALA A 19 -9.34 17.55 -11.69
C ALA A 19 -8.12 16.77 -11.17
N GLY A 20 -7.99 16.68 -9.85
CA GLY A 20 -6.92 15.93 -9.20
C GLY A 20 -7.12 14.46 -9.52
N THR A 21 -6.29 13.90 -10.40
CA THR A 21 -6.09 12.46 -10.47
C THR A 21 -5.62 12.03 -9.10
N ALA A 22 -6.41 11.21 -8.40
CA ALA A 22 -6.03 10.70 -7.08
C ALA A 22 -4.66 10.00 -7.21
N ALA A 23 -3.62 10.62 -6.65
CA ALA A 23 -2.27 10.08 -6.70
C ALA A 23 -2.25 8.75 -5.93
N ALA A 24 -1.52 7.77 -6.47
CA ALA A 24 -1.32 6.51 -5.77
C ALA A 24 -0.60 6.76 -4.44
N LYS A 25 -1.10 6.16 -3.35
CA LYS A 25 -0.45 6.26 -2.05
C LYS A 25 0.79 5.37 -2.03
N SER A 26 1.94 5.97 -1.71
CA SER A 26 3.20 5.24 -1.56
C SER A 26 3.26 4.48 -0.22
N LEU A 27 3.89 3.31 -0.24
CA LEU A 27 4.15 2.45 0.92
C LEU A 27 5.65 2.31 1.25
N ASP A 28 6.52 3.06 0.56
CA ASP A 28 7.98 2.93 0.64
C ASP A 28 8.50 3.01 2.08
N ASP A 29 8.12 4.06 2.81
CA ASP A 29 8.55 4.30 4.19
C ASP A 29 8.08 3.20 5.16
N ALA A 30 6.99 2.50 4.82
CA ALA A 30 6.43 1.45 5.66
C ALA A 30 7.09 0.08 5.40
N LEU A 31 7.97 -0.03 4.40
CA LEU A 31 8.69 -1.25 3.99
C LEU A 31 10.16 -1.22 4.42
N ASP A 32 10.47 -0.60 5.56
CA ASP A 32 11.82 -0.46 6.14
C ASP A 32 12.23 -1.62 7.07
N CYS A 33 11.36 -2.62 7.26
CA CYS A 33 11.57 -3.76 8.15
C CYS A 33 11.66 -3.45 9.66
N HIS A 34 11.26 -2.26 10.11
CA HIS A 34 11.22 -1.88 11.53
C HIS A 34 9.81 -1.92 12.17
N SER A 35 8.90 -2.69 11.57
CA SER A 35 7.49 -2.79 11.94
C SER A 35 7.06 -4.26 12.08
N ASN A 36 5.75 -4.51 12.13
CA ASN A 36 5.17 -5.85 12.15
C ASN A 36 3.88 -5.92 11.31
N GLY A 37 3.33 -7.14 11.17
CA GLY A 37 2.12 -7.41 10.40
C GLY A 37 0.97 -6.46 10.72
N HIS A 38 0.59 -6.34 12.00
CA HIS A 38 -0.55 -5.51 12.41
C HIS A 38 -0.35 -4.05 12.04
N LYS A 39 0.80 -3.49 12.43
CA LYS A 39 1.10 -2.05 12.24
C LYS A 39 1.17 -1.67 10.78
N PHE A 40 1.56 -2.60 9.91
CA PHE A 40 1.55 -2.39 8.46
C PHE A 40 0.15 -2.47 7.85
N VAL A 41 -0.64 -3.51 8.19
CA VAL A 41 -1.92 -3.78 7.50
C VAL A 41 -3.11 -3.01 8.09
N ALA A 42 -3.18 -2.85 9.42
CA ALA A 42 -4.34 -2.24 10.07
C ALA A 42 -4.65 -0.80 9.59
N PRO A 43 -3.65 0.09 9.38
CA PRO A 43 -3.92 1.43 8.84
C PRO A 43 -4.48 1.39 7.41
N LEU A 44 -4.04 0.44 6.57
CA LEU A 44 -4.51 0.30 5.19
C LEU A 44 -5.98 -0.19 5.16
N LEU A 45 -6.34 -1.10 6.07
CA LEU A 45 -7.74 -1.51 6.26
C LEU A 45 -8.62 -0.36 6.75
N ALA A 46 -8.15 0.38 7.76
CA ALA A 46 -8.89 1.50 8.34
C ALA A 46 -9.12 2.61 7.30
N ALA A 47 -8.12 2.88 6.45
CA ALA A 47 -8.24 3.84 5.37
C ALA A 47 -9.10 3.33 4.21
N GLY A 48 -9.33 2.02 4.08
CA GLY A 48 -9.96 1.42 2.89
C GLY A 48 -9.04 1.41 1.67
N ASP A 49 -7.72 1.36 1.86
CA ASP A 49 -6.72 1.21 0.80
C ASP A 49 -6.68 -0.23 0.26
N ILE A 50 -7.09 -1.20 1.09
CA ILE A 50 -7.17 -2.63 0.77
C ILE A 50 -8.53 -3.20 1.17
N GLN A 51 -8.90 -4.32 0.57
CA GLN A 51 -10.13 -5.04 0.90
C GLN A 51 -10.03 -5.66 2.30
N ARG A 52 -11.17 -5.73 3.00
CA ARG A 52 -11.25 -6.28 4.37
C ARG A 52 -10.93 -7.77 4.44
N GLU A 53 -11.39 -8.53 3.46
CA GLU A 53 -11.13 -9.96 3.41
C GLU A 53 -9.88 -10.24 2.58
N PRO A 54 -8.97 -11.10 3.08
CA PRO A 54 -7.87 -11.56 2.26
C PRO A 54 -8.42 -12.35 1.07
N MET A 55 -7.89 -12.11 -0.12
CA MET A 55 -8.25 -12.88 -1.31
C MET A 55 -7.63 -14.27 -1.31
N HIS A 56 -6.58 -14.46 -0.52
CA HIS A 56 -5.90 -15.73 -0.33
C HIS A 56 -5.17 -15.74 1.02
N VAL A 57 -5.05 -16.92 1.61
CA VAL A 57 -4.23 -17.18 2.80
C VAL A 57 -3.30 -18.31 2.42
N GLU A 58 -2.00 -18.03 2.42
CA GLU A 58 -0.97 -19.01 2.14
C GLU A 58 -0.88 -20.04 3.27
N SER A 59 -0.34 -21.23 2.99
CA SER A 59 -0.19 -22.29 4.00
C SER A 59 0.67 -21.85 5.19
N ASN A 60 1.63 -20.96 4.96
CA ASN A 60 2.45 -20.34 6.01
C ASN A 60 1.78 -19.15 6.73
N SER A 61 0.45 -19.05 6.65
CA SER A 61 -0.39 -18.04 7.27
C SER A 61 -0.25 -16.60 6.74
N VAL A 62 0.53 -16.36 5.68
CA VAL A 62 0.56 -15.04 5.04
C VAL A 62 -0.77 -14.75 4.35
N ASN A 63 -1.43 -13.68 4.76
CA ASN A 63 -2.69 -13.22 4.17
C ASN A 63 -2.38 -12.23 3.04
N ALA A 64 -3.00 -12.44 1.88
CA ALA A 64 -2.90 -11.54 0.73
C ALA A 64 -4.19 -10.75 0.55
N PHE A 65 -4.11 -9.42 0.65
CA PHE A 65 -5.23 -8.50 0.53
C PHE A 65 -5.19 -7.76 -0.81
N ARG A 66 -6.33 -7.71 -1.50
CA ARG A 66 -6.46 -6.92 -2.75
C ARG A 66 -6.41 -5.44 -2.43
N THR A 67 -5.77 -4.65 -3.29
CA THR A 67 -5.87 -3.20 -3.22
C THR A 67 -7.26 -2.73 -3.63
N ALA A 68 -7.81 -1.76 -2.89
CA ALA A 68 -9.06 -1.07 -3.21
C ALA A 68 -8.80 0.31 -3.85
N ARG A 69 -7.59 0.84 -3.68
CA ARG A 69 -7.09 2.07 -4.31
C ARG A 69 -5.71 1.84 -4.93
N PRO A 70 -5.26 2.71 -5.86
CA PRO A 70 -3.89 2.64 -6.37
C PRO A 70 -2.86 2.83 -5.25
N LEU A 71 -2.00 1.84 -5.07
CA LEU A 71 -0.87 1.86 -4.13
C LEU A 71 0.43 1.61 -4.89
N THR A 72 1.53 2.20 -4.43
CA THR A 72 2.87 1.97 -4.98
C THR A 72 3.86 1.56 -3.89
N ALA A 73 4.87 0.80 -4.28
CA ALA A 73 6.06 0.54 -3.48
C ALA A 73 7.30 0.62 -4.38
N TYR A 74 8.24 1.48 -4.02
CA TYR A 74 9.48 1.82 -4.72
C TYR A 74 9.25 2.16 -6.20
N GLY A 75 8.16 2.88 -6.49
CA GLY A 75 7.74 3.25 -7.85
C GLY A 75 6.99 2.17 -8.63
N PHE A 76 6.80 0.97 -8.07
CA PHE A 76 6.04 -0.11 -8.71
C PHE A 76 4.61 -0.18 -8.19
N GLY A 77 3.65 -0.46 -9.07
CA GLY A 77 2.25 -0.61 -8.70
C GLY A 77 2.01 -1.89 -7.90
N VAL A 78 1.45 -1.74 -6.69
CA VAL A 78 1.12 -2.86 -5.80
C VAL A 78 -0.01 -3.70 -6.41
N TYR A 79 0.20 -5.01 -6.45
CA TYR A 79 -0.77 -6.02 -6.86
C TYR A 79 -1.58 -6.52 -5.66
N VAL A 80 -0.91 -6.91 -4.58
CA VAL A 80 -1.53 -7.27 -3.29
C VAL A 80 -0.67 -6.79 -2.13
N VAL A 81 -1.32 -6.54 -0.99
CA VAL A 81 -0.69 -6.28 0.31
C VAL A 81 -0.62 -7.60 1.08
N LEU A 82 0.51 -7.87 1.70
CA LEU A 82 0.77 -9.07 2.48
C LEU A 82 0.81 -8.74 3.97
N GLY A 83 0.30 -9.65 4.80
CA GLY A 83 0.48 -9.53 6.24
C GLY A 83 0.20 -10.82 6.99
N TYR A 84 0.87 -10.96 8.12
CA TYR A 84 0.65 -12.00 9.12
C TYR A 84 1.22 -11.54 10.46
N GLN A 85 0.54 -11.89 11.54
CA GLN A 85 1.05 -11.74 12.89
C GLN A 85 0.42 -12.81 13.80
N ALA A 86 1.24 -13.48 14.59
CA ALA A 86 0.80 -14.48 15.54
C ALA A 86 -0.16 -13.85 16.58
N ASN A 87 -1.23 -14.58 16.90
CA ASN A 87 -2.25 -14.20 17.90
C ASN A 87 -2.98 -12.88 17.61
N ASP A 88 -3.01 -12.45 16.34
CA ASP A 88 -3.70 -11.24 15.92
C ASP A 88 -4.96 -11.61 15.12
N PRO A 89 -6.16 -11.22 15.60
CA PRO A 89 -7.43 -11.57 14.95
C PRO A 89 -7.63 -10.93 13.58
N LEU A 90 -6.79 -9.98 13.17
CA LEU A 90 -6.79 -9.40 11.83
C LEU A 90 -6.42 -10.46 10.77
N PHE A 91 -5.56 -11.42 11.12
CA PHE A 91 -5.01 -12.41 10.19
C PHE A 91 -5.70 -13.77 10.36
N ARG A 92 -6.10 -14.37 9.24
CA ARG A 92 -6.61 -15.74 9.21
C ARG A 92 -5.42 -16.71 9.21
N PRO A 93 -5.42 -17.78 10.02
CA PRO A 93 -4.36 -18.78 9.99
C PRO A 93 -4.43 -19.59 8.68
N GLY A 94 -3.25 -19.99 8.19
CA GLY A 94 -3.10 -20.99 7.14
C GLY A 94 -3.18 -22.41 7.71
N ASP A 95 -2.98 -23.41 6.84
CA ASP A 95 -3.03 -24.84 7.18
C ASP A 95 -1.66 -25.47 7.47
N GLY A 96 -0.57 -24.71 7.31
CA GLY A 96 0.80 -25.15 7.53
C GLY A 96 1.51 -24.40 8.66
N THR A 97 2.83 -24.56 8.72
CA THR A 97 3.68 -23.87 9.70
C THR A 97 3.75 -22.38 9.36
N PRO A 98 3.43 -21.47 10.29
CA PRO A 98 3.57 -20.04 10.06
C PRO A 98 4.98 -19.63 9.64
N ILE A 99 5.06 -18.55 8.84
CA ILE A 99 6.32 -18.01 8.34
C ILE A 99 7.26 -17.48 9.44
N GLY A 100 6.75 -17.22 10.64
CA GLY A 100 7.46 -16.68 11.79
C GLY A 100 6.46 -16.18 12.84
N ASP A 101 6.84 -15.18 13.64
CA ASP A 101 5.93 -14.46 14.53
C ASP A 101 5.16 -13.35 13.79
N TRP A 102 5.76 -12.77 12.76
CA TRP A 102 5.11 -11.78 11.90
C TRP A 102 5.76 -11.73 10.51
N ALA A 103 4.96 -11.29 9.53
CA ALA A 103 5.43 -10.93 8.21
C ALA A 103 4.55 -9.83 7.63
N TYR A 104 5.12 -8.98 6.79
CA TYR A 104 4.37 -7.98 6.05
C TYR A 104 5.10 -7.61 4.76
N GLY A 105 4.37 -7.01 3.84
CA GLY A 105 4.97 -6.58 2.59
C GLY A 105 3.96 -6.40 1.48
N VAL A 106 4.45 -6.47 0.26
CA VAL A 106 3.64 -6.31 -0.95
C VAL A 106 4.12 -7.23 -2.04
N VAL A 107 3.21 -7.58 -2.95
CA VAL A 107 3.60 -8.04 -4.29
C VAL A 107 3.40 -6.87 -5.24
N VAL A 108 4.42 -6.52 -6.00
CA VAL A 108 4.39 -5.43 -6.98
C VAL A 108 4.49 -5.96 -8.41
N ARG A 109 4.00 -5.16 -9.36
CA ARG A 109 4.19 -5.39 -10.79
C ARG A 109 5.57 -4.91 -11.21
N GLY A 110 6.48 -5.83 -11.43
CA GLY A 110 7.88 -5.56 -11.76
C GLY A 110 8.68 -6.85 -11.87
N THR A 111 9.76 -6.82 -12.67
CA THR A 111 10.72 -7.92 -12.69
C THR A 111 11.53 -7.93 -11.40
N LYS A 112 11.98 -9.12 -10.97
CA LYS A 112 12.76 -9.28 -9.75
C LYS A 112 13.97 -8.34 -9.72
N SER A 113 14.74 -8.27 -10.80
CA SER A 113 15.95 -7.44 -10.88
C SER A 113 15.67 -5.95 -10.71
N ALA A 114 14.61 -5.42 -11.33
CA ALA A 114 14.27 -4.00 -11.23
C ALA A 114 13.78 -3.64 -9.82
N VAL A 115 13.02 -4.55 -9.20
CA VAL A 115 12.52 -4.36 -7.83
C VAL A 115 13.66 -4.46 -6.82
N GLU A 116 14.57 -5.43 -6.96
CA GLU A 116 15.77 -5.54 -6.12
C GLU A 116 16.64 -4.28 -6.19
N GLU A 117 16.84 -3.72 -7.40
CA GLU A 117 17.59 -2.48 -7.57
C GLU A 117 16.94 -1.31 -6.83
N ALA A 118 15.60 -1.17 -6.94
CA ALA A 118 14.88 -0.08 -6.30
C ALA A 118 14.86 -0.20 -4.77
N VAL A 119 14.63 -1.40 -4.23
CA VAL A 119 14.68 -1.68 -2.78
C VAL A 119 16.07 -1.36 -2.23
N ARG A 120 17.12 -1.82 -2.91
CA ARG A 120 18.51 -1.53 -2.53
C ARG A 120 18.83 -0.05 -2.58
N LYS A 121 18.35 0.67 -3.60
CA LYS A 121 18.53 2.13 -3.72
C LYS A 121 17.83 2.90 -2.60
N ALA A 122 16.68 2.39 -2.13
CA ALA A 122 15.95 2.95 -1.01
C ALA A 122 16.59 2.63 0.37
N GLY A 123 17.54 1.68 0.42
CA GLY A 123 18.20 1.27 1.66
C GLY A 123 17.30 0.44 2.58
N SER A 124 16.29 -0.23 2.01
CA SER A 124 15.39 -1.13 2.76
C SER A 124 16.00 -2.52 2.91
N ASP A 125 15.82 -3.12 4.09
CA ASP A 125 16.25 -4.48 4.42
C ASP A 125 15.26 -5.56 3.94
N ALA A 126 14.24 -5.18 3.17
CA ALA A 126 13.21 -6.10 2.72
C ALA A 126 13.77 -7.16 1.77
N THR A 127 13.34 -8.40 1.98
CA THR A 127 13.69 -9.50 1.08
C THR A 127 12.85 -9.44 -0.19
N VAL A 128 13.51 -9.56 -1.34
CA VAL A 128 12.86 -9.57 -2.65
C VAL A 128 12.80 -10.98 -3.21
N LYS A 129 11.58 -11.46 -3.51
CA LYS A 129 11.33 -12.81 -4.05
C LYS A 129 10.47 -12.73 -5.29
N GLN A 130 10.80 -13.50 -6.32
CA GLN A 130 9.90 -13.63 -7.48
C GLN A 130 8.67 -14.43 -7.07
N ALA A 131 7.48 -13.84 -7.23
CA ALA A 131 6.21 -14.51 -6.92
C ALA A 131 5.60 -15.16 -8.18
N PHE A 132 5.69 -14.46 -9.31
CA PHE A 132 5.22 -14.93 -10.63
C PHE A 132 5.99 -14.16 -11.73
N PRO A 133 5.96 -14.57 -13.01
CA PRO A 133 6.40 -13.68 -14.09
C PRO A 133 5.83 -12.26 -13.96
N PHE A 134 6.73 -11.27 -13.89
CA PHE A 134 6.44 -9.84 -13.69
C PHE A 134 5.73 -9.47 -12.38
N LEU A 135 5.66 -10.38 -11.40
CA LEU A 135 5.19 -10.11 -10.05
C LEU A 135 6.29 -10.46 -9.05
N THR A 136 6.66 -9.49 -8.23
CA THR A 136 7.76 -9.62 -7.28
C THR A 136 7.28 -9.23 -5.90
N ALA A 137 7.51 -10.11 -4.93
CA ALA A 137 7.25 -9.86 -3.53
C ALA A 137 8.41 -9.09 -2.89
N ILE A 138 8.06 -8.10 -2.07
CA ILE A 138 8.95 -7.37 -1.18
C ILE A 138 8.42 -7.65 0.23
N VAL A 139 9.19 -8.35 1.06
CA VAL A 139 8.71 -8.91 2.33
C VAL A 139 9.69 -8.62 3.45
N CYS A 140 9.15 -8.15 4.58
CA CYS A 140 9.81 -8.13 5.88
C CYS A 140 9.17 -9.22 6.76
N SER A 141 9.97 -9.98 7.50
CA SER A 141 9.50 -11.01 8.42
C SER A 141 10.41 -11.10 9.65
N SER A 142 9.88 -11.61 10.76
CA SER A 142 10.72 -12.14 11.84
C SER A 142 11.40 -13.40 11.33
N ASP A 143 12.73 -13.42 11.35
CA ASP A 143 13.56 -14.57 10.94
C ASP A 143 13.18 -15.90 11.60
#